data_AF-A0A6M0A447-F1
#
_entry.id   AF-A0A6M0A447-F1
#
_cell.length_a   1.000
_cell.length_b   1.000
_cell.length_c   1.000
_cell.angle_alpha   90.00
_cell.angle_beta   90.00
_cell.angle_gamma   90.00
#
_symmetry.space_group_name_H-M   'P 1'
#
loop_
_entity.id
_entity.type
_entity.pdbx_description
1 polymer ?
#
loop_
_entity_poly.entity_id
_entity_poly.type
_entity_poly.pdbx_seq_one_letter_code
_entity_poly.pdbx_strand_id
1 'polypeptide(L)'
;MRDTETGYCPRVSCPIYACLIRAVAFTQTARPTSDGLETMYELFRILDNFNVPLGASEGSEGEDLDKSGMRSSTLWTTAQDLTNKVTYYHTQHNRQVRKIDVGSLDFETISDVQTFPLDLQKEQNIEDRTPGKESVSS
;
A
#
# COMPACT_ATOMS: atom_id res chain seq x y z
N MET A 1 17.51 46.78 15.56
CA MET A 1 18.42 45.68 15.23
C MET A 1 17.57 44.43 15.15
N ARG A 2 17.22 44.00 13.94
CA ARG A 2 16.54 42.74 13.67
C ARG A 2 17.62 41.67 13.76
N ASP A 3 17.45 40.68 14.62
CA ASP A 3 18.02 39.36 14.38
C ASP A 3 17.09 38.32 15.02
N THR A 4 16.63 37.44 14.14
CA THR A 4 15.70 36.34 14.32
C THR A 4 16.45 35.15 14.89
N GLU A 5 16.29 34.84 16.17
CA GLU A 5 16.69 33.54 16.70
C GLU A 5 15.59 32.52 16.44
N THR A 6 15.79 31.86 15.29
CA THR A 6 15.29 30.57 14.84
C THR A 6 14.70 29.71 15.97
N GLY A 7 13.37 29.63 15.99
CA GLY A 7 12.66 28.59 16.69
C GLY A 7 13.04 27.22 16.14
N TYR A 8 13.88 26.51 16.88
CA TYR A 8 14.10 25.08 16.68
C TYR A 8 12.83 24.35 17.13
N CYS A 9 11.84 24.26 16.23
CA CYS A 9 10.77 23.29 16.36
C CYS A 9 11.39 21.92 16.07
N PRO A 10 11.45 20.98 17.04
CA PRO A 10 11.99 19.66 16.77
C PRO A 10 11.09 19.02 15.72
N ARG A 11 11.62 18.94 14.49
CA ARG A 11 10.97 18.32 13.34
C ARG A 11 10.70 16.87 13.75
N VAL A 12 9.40 16.56 13.92
CA VAL A 12 8.83 15.21 14.08
C VAL A 12 9.58 14.29 15.07
N SER A 13 9.24 14.47 16.34
CA SER A 13 9.30 13.39 17.32
C SER A 13 8.58 12.15 16.76
N CYS A 14 9.37 11.12 16.42
CA CYS A 14 9.00 9.71 16.25
C CYS A 14 7.75 9.41 15.36
N PRO A 15 7.91 9.10 14.06
CA PRO A 15 6.83 8.65 13.18
C PRO A 15 6.10 7.36 13.65
N ILE A 16 6.65 6.59 14.59
CA ILE A 16 5.99 5.40 15.15
C ILE A 16 4.68 5.78 15.86
N TYR A 17 4.67 6.83 16.69
CA TYR A 17 3.50 7.18 17.50
C TYR A 17 2.38 7.82 16.66
N ALA A 18 2.72 8.62 15.65
CA ALA A 18 1.74 9.28 14.80
C ALA A 18 0.94 8.29 13.93
N CYS A 19 1.61 7.27 13.38
CA CYS A 19 0.94 6.21 12.63
C CYS A 19 0.02 5.37 13.52
N LEU A 20 0.47 4.99 14.72
CA LEU A 20 -0.35 4.18 15.62
C LEU A 20 -1.63 4.91 16.05
N ILE A 21 -1.52 6.17 16.48
CA ILE A 21 -2.68 6.95 16.95
C ILE A 21 -3.71 7.13 15.84
N ARG A 22 -3.27 7.46 14.62
CA ARG A 22 -4.16 7.60 13.47
C ARG A 22 -4.81 6.27 13.09
N ALA A 23 -4.08 5.16 13.16
CA ALA A 23 -4.62 3.83 12.85
C ALA A 23 -5.73 3.44 13.84
N VAL A 24 -5.51 3.70 15.13
CA VAL A 24 -6.53 3.47 16.16
C VAL A 24 -7.75 4.37 15.93
N ALA A 25 -7.56 5.65 15.65
CA ALA A 25 -8.67 6.56 15.39
C ALA A 25 -9.53 6.13 14.19
N PHE A 26 -8.90 5.69 13.09
CA PHE A 26 -9.63 5.21 11.92
C PHE A 26 -10.31 3.87 12.12
N THR A 27 -9.71 2.93 12.87
CA THR A 27 -10.39 1.65 13.16
C THR A 27 -11.63 1.82 14.05
N GLN A 28 -11.62 2.79 14.97
CA GLN A 28 -12.78 3.09 15.83
C GLN A 28 -13.91 3.82 15.08
N THR A 29 -13.58 4.57 14.02
CA THR A 29 -14.55 5.35 13.23
C THR A 29 -14.93 4.67 11.91
N ALA A 30 -14.31 3.52 11.60
CA ALA A 30 -14.61 2.75 10.41
C ALA A 30 -16.07 2.30 10.39
N ARG A 31 -16.67 2.36 9.20
CA ARG A 31 -18.04 1.88 9.00
C ARG A 31 -18.07 0.35 9.13
N PRO A 32 -19.08 -0.24 9.80
CA PRO A 32 -19.31 -1.68 9.73
C PRO A 32 -19.69 -2.08 8.30
N THR A 33 -18.93 -3.02 7.74
CA THR A 33 -19.09 -3.58 6.40
C THR A 33 -19.82 -4.92 6.46
N SER A 34 -20.56 -5.25 5.41
CA SER A 34 -21.38 -6.47 5.35
C SER A 34 -20.65 -7.69 4.78
N ASP A 35 -19.59 -7.47 4.00
CA ASP A 35 -18.83 -8.52 3.31
C ASP A 35 -17.33 -8.24 3.33
N GLY A 36 -16.52 -9.28 3.14
CA GLY A 36 -15.06 -9.21 3.14
C GLY A 36 -14.51 -8.31 2.02
N LEU A 37 -15.15 -8.28 0.85
CA LEU A 37 -14.72 -7.41 -0.25
C LEU A 37 -14.90 -5.92 0.09
N GLU A 38 -16.05 -5.54 0.62
CA GLU A 38 -16.32 -4.16 1.07
C GLU A 38 -15.41 -3.76 2.24
N THR A 39 -15.12 -4.72 3.13
CA THR A 39 -14.16 -4.52 4.22
C THR A 39 -12.76 -4.23 3.69
N MET A 40 -12.34 -4.95 2.64
CA MET A 40 -11.05 -4.71 1.98
C MET A 40 -11.01 -3.31 1.36
N TYR A 41 -12.08 -2.86 0.70
CA TYR A 41 -12.13 -1.51 0.14
C TYR A 41 -11.99 -0.43 1.21
N GLU A 42 -12.72 -0.55 2.32
CA GLU A 42 -12.61 0.40 3.43
C GLU A 42 -11.22 0.35 4.08
N LEU A 43 -10.66 -0.84 4.25
CA LEU A 43 -9.32 -1.03 4.80
C LEU A 43 -8.25 -0.35 3.95
N PHE A 44 -8.26 -0.52 2.62
CA PHE A 44 -7.28 0.14 1.76
C PHE A 44 -7.42 1.67 1.77
N ARG A 45 -8.65 2.20 1.90
CA ARG A 45 -8.85 3.66 2.09
C ARG A 45 -8.23 4.17 3.38
N ILE A 46 -8.34 3.40 4.47
CA ILE A 46 -7.68 3.73 5.73
C ILE A 46 -6.16 3.64 5.56
N LEU A 47 -5.65 2.57 4.97
CA LEU A 47 -4.21 2.32 4.79
C LEU A 47 -3.53 3.31 3.85
N ASP A 48 -4.25 3.87 2.87
CA ASP A 48 -3.74 4.93 2.01
C ASP A 48 -3.32 6.19 2.79
N ASN A 49 -3.88 6.44 3.98
CA ASN A 49 -3.47 7.55 4.86
C ASN A 49 -2.10 7.33 5.54
N PHE A 50 -1.51 6.15 5.36
CA PHE A 50 -0.20 5.76 5.87
C PHE A 50 0.82 5.52 4.76
N ASN A 51 0.47 5.77 3.51
CA ASN A 51 1.40 5.64 2.40
C ASN A 51 2.48 6.72 2.52
N VAL A 52 3.75 6.29 2.66
CA VAL A 52 4.86 7.21 2.91
C VAL A 52 5.63 7.44 1.61
N PRO A 53 5.60 8.65 1.03
CA PRO A 53 6.39 8.95 -0.15
C PRO A 53 7.88 8.91 0.15
N LEU A 54 8.70 8.79 -0.89
CA LEU A 54 10.15 8.82 -0.75
C LEU A 54 10.62 10.09 -0.05
N GLY A 55 11.51 9.91 0.94
CA GLY A 55 12.11 11.02 1.70
C GLY A 55 11.35 11.44 2.97
N ALA A 56 10.14 10.94 3.20
CA ALA A 56 9.40 11.18 4.45
C ALA A 56 9.56 10.03 5.47
N SER A 57 10.38 9.02 5.16
CA SER A 57 10.59 7.82 5.98
C SER A 57 11.85 7.92 6.83
N GLU A 58 11.82 7.28 8.01
CA GLU A 58 13.01 7.10 8.84
C GLU A 58 14.11 6.38 8.06
N GLY A 59 15.36 6.80 8.24
CA GLY A 59 16.51 6.22 7.54
C GLY A 59 16.66 6.68 6.09
N SER A 60 15.80 7.57 5.57
CA SER A 60 15.93 8.10 4.20
C SER A 60 17.10 9.08 4.02
N GLU A 61 17.81 9.43 5.08
CA GLU A 61 19.05 10.22 5.03
C GLU A 61 20.27 9.28 5.14
N GLY A 62 20.86 8.99 3.99
CA GLY A 62 22.10 8.21 3.83
C GLY A 62 22.51 8.24 2.36
N GLU A 63 23.79 8.53 2.09
CA GLU A 63 24.35 8.63 0.72
C GLU A 63 24.30 7.28 -0.03
N ASP A 64 24.16 6.16 0.69
CA ASP A 64 24.14 4.79 0.15
C ASP A 64 22.74 4.24 -0.19
N LEU A 65 21.67 5.02 -0.03
CA LEU A 65 20.35 4.60 -0.45
C LEU A 65 20.18 4.86 -1.94
N ASP A 66 20.44 3.84 -2.76
CA ASP A 66 20.02 3.83 -4.15
C ASP A 66 18.49 3.86 -4.22
N LYS A 67 17.94 5.07 -4.26
CA LYS A 67 16.51 5.34 -4.43
C LYS A 67 16.11 5.26 -5.91
N SER A 68 17.03 4.96 -6.82
CA SER A 68 16.73 4.89 -8.24
C SER A 68 15.72 3.77 -8.49
N GLY A 69 14.56 4.14 -9.05
CA GLY A 69 13.48 3.21 -9.36
C GLY A 69 12.45 2.94 -8.25
N MET A 70 12.64 3.44 -7.02
CA MET A 70 11.56 3.44 -6.02
C MET A 70 10.62 4.63 -6.25
N ARG A 71 9.34 4.47 -5.91
CA ARG A 71 8.30 5.53 -5.99
C ARG A 71 7.73 5.88 -4.62
N SER A 72 7.71 4.92 -3.70
CA SER A 72 7.24 5.07 -2.33
C SER A 72 8.10 4.22 -1.40
N SER A 73 8.17 4.63 -0.14
CA SER A 73 8.76 3.79 0.92
C SER A 73 7.78 2.69 1.34
N THR A 74 6.48 2.87 1.10
CA THR A 74 5.48 1.80 1.19
C THR A 74 5.52 0.98 -0.10
N LEU A 75 6.29 -0.11 -0.09
CA LEU A 75 6.54 -0.93 -1.28
C LEU A 75 5.29 -1.70 -1.75
N TRP A 76 4.52 -2.24 -0.82
CA TRP A 76 3.26 -2.94 -1.05
C TRP A 76 2.33 -2.81 0.15
N THR A 77 1.05 -3.06 -0.07
CA THR A 77 0.01 -3.05 0.97
C THR A 77 -0.88 -4.26 0.76
N THR A 78 -1.18 -4.98 1.85
CA THR A 78 -1.97 -6.21 1.82
C THR A 78 -3.18 -6.12 2.76
N ALA A 79 -4.23 -6.83 2.40
CA ALA A 79 -5.42 -7.06 3.22
C ALA A 79 -5.73 -8.56 3.19
N GLN A 80 -6.00 -9.16 4.35
CA GLN A 80 -6.32 -10.58 4.45
C GLN A 80 -7.73 -10.76 4.96
N ASP A 81 -8.55 -11.43 4.17
CA ASP A 81 -9.87 -11.89 4.55
C ASP A 81 -9.76 -13.33 5.06
N LEU A 82 -9.86 -13.50 6.37
CA LEU A 82 -9.74 -14.79 7.04
C LEU A 82 -10.98 -15.67 6.86
N THR A 83 -12.16 -15.08 6.64
CA THR A 83 -13.41 -15.83 6.46
C THR A 83 -13.44 -16.47 5.08
N ASN A 84 -13.14 -15.69 4.04
CA ASN A 84 -13.11 -16.19 2.66
C ASN A 84 -11.76 -16.81 2.27
N LYS A 85 -10.73 -16.71 3.13
CA LYS A 85 -9.36 -17.21 2.89
C LYS A 85 -8.72 -16.59 1.65
N VAL A 86 -8.88 -15.28 1.52
CA VAL A 86 -8.40 -14.50 0.37
C VAL A 86 -7.41 -13.45 0.84
N THR A 87 -6.29 -13.33 0.14
CA THR A 87 -5.34 -12.22 0.32
C THR A 87 -5.46 -11.26 -0.85
N TYR A 88 -5.65 -9.98 -0.55
CA TYR A 88 -5.64 -8.89 -1.51
C TYR A 88 -4.38 -8.06 -1.34
N TYR A 89 -3.81 -7.56 -2.44
CA TYR A 89 -2.66 -6.68 -2.37
C TYR A 89 -2.57 -5.71 -3.55
N HIS A 90 -1.88 -4.60 -3.34
CA HIS A 90 -1.41 -3.71 -4.39
C HIS A 90 0.03 -3.24 -4.09
N THR A 91 0.72 -2.71 -5.09
CA THR A 91 2.13 -2.31 -4.96
C THR A 91 2.30 -0.81 -5.14
N GLN A 92 3.52 -0.31 -4.89
CA GLN A 92 3.88 1.07 -5.19
C GLN A 92 3.87 1.40 -6.69
N HIS A 93 4.03 0.39 -7.54
CA HIS A 93 4.10 0.56 -9.00
C HIS A 93 2.74 0.43 -9.65
N ASN A 94 1.89 -0.45 -9.10
CA ASN A 94 0.56 -0.73 -9.61
C ASN A 94 -0.49 -0.74 -8.49
N ARG A 95 -1.45 0.19 -8.58
CA ARG A 95 -2.58 0.30 -7.64
C ARG A 95 -3.75 -0.65 -7.94
N GLN A 96 -3.71 -1.38 -9.05
CA GLN A 96 -4.71 -2.42 -9.30
C GLN A 96 -4.62 -3.48 -8.20
N VAL A 97 -5.74 -3.70 -7.51
CA VAL A 97 -5.82 -4.74 -6.48
C VAL A 97 -5.75 -6.11 -7.13
N ARG A 98 -4.86 -6.95 -6.62
CA ARG A 98 -4.68 -8.35 -7.01
C ARG A 98 -5.18 -9.26 -5.91
N LYS A 99 -5.78 -10.38 -6.30
CA LYS A 99 -6.38 -11.38 -5.40
C LYS A 99 -5.56 -12.67 -5.44
N ILE A 100 -5.29 -13.24 -4.27
CA ILE A 100 -4.77 -14.60 -4.09
C ILE A 100 -5.83 -15.37 -3.30
N ASP A 101 -6.41 -16.39 -3.93
CA ASP A 101 -7.41 -17.26 -3.31
C ASP A 101 -6.73 -18.48 -2.68
N VAL A 102 -6.44 -18.39 -1.39
CA VAL A 102 -5.76 -19.47 -0.65
C VAL A 102 -6.73 -20.60 -0.33
N GLY A 103 -8.03 -20.31 -0.21
CA GLY A 103 -9.07 -21.32 0.05
C GLY A 103 -9.27 -22.31 -1.09
N SER A 104 -9.00 -21.88 -2.33
CA SER A 104 -9.08 -22.73 -3.52
C SER A 104 -7.86 -23.62 -3.77
N LEU A 105 -6.79 -23.46 -2.98
CA LEU A 105 -5.56 -24.23 -3.16
C LEU A 105 -5.71 -25.64 -2.57
N ASP A 106 -5.25 -26.62 -3.33
CA ASP A 106 -5.13 -28.00 -2.88
C ASP A 106 -3.73 -28.25 -2.31
N PHE A 107 -3.64 -28.31 -0.97
CA PHE A 107 -2.37 -28.52 -0.27
C PHE A 107 -1.88 -29.98 -0.32
N GLU A 108 -2.70 -30.93 -0.79
CA GLU A 108 -2.26 -32.32 -0.95
C GLU A 108 -1.42 -32.51 -2.23
N THR A 109 -1.67 -31.68 -3.25
CA THR A 109 -0.95 -31.74 -4.53
C THR A 109 0.22 -30.75 -4.63
N ILE A 110 0.21 -29.68 -3.84
CA ILE A 110 1.30 -28.69 -3.80
C ILE A 110 2.44 -29.22 -2.91
N SER A 111 3.48 -29.80 -3.53
CA SER A 111 4.67 -30.31 -2.83
C SER A 111 5.73 -29.26 -2.54
N ASP A 112 5.78 -28.19 -3.35
CA ASP A 112 6.88 -27.22 -3.35
C ASP A 112 6.39 -25.79 -3.10
N VAL A 113 7.30 -24.93 -2.61
CA VAL A 113 7.01 -23.52 -2.36
C VAL A 113 6.81 -22.78 -3.67
N GLN A 114 5.60 -22.30 -3.91
CA GLN A 114 5.26 -21.47 -5.06
C GLN A 114 5.65 -20.02 -4.81
N THR A 115 6.43 -19.44 -5.73
CA THR A 115 6.83 -18.03 -5.67
C THR A 115 6.34 -17.30 -6.91
N PHE A 116 5.80 -16.10 -6.71
CA PHE A 116 5.30 -15.26 -7.78
C PHE A 116 5.87 -13.85 -7.62
N PRO A 117 6.25 -13.17 -8.72
CA PRO A 117 6.59 -11.76 -8.65
C PRO A 117 5.34 -10.95 -8.27
N LEU A 118 5.51 -9.94 -7.40
CA LEU A 118 4.42 -9.03 -7.00
C LEU A 118 3.84 -8.24 -8.18
N ASP A 119 4.72 -7.85 -9.11
CA ASP A 119 4.39 -7.16 -10.35
C ASP A 119 5.08 -7.90 -11.50
N LEU A 120 4.31 -8.33 -12.50
CA LEU A 120 4.87 -8.87 -13.75
C LEU A 120 5.65 -7.79 -14.52
N GLN A 121 5.13 -6.56 -14.47
CA GLN A 121 5.74 -5.35 -15.03
C GLN A 121 5.59 -4.22 -14.00
N LYS A 122 6.66 -3.46 -13.75
CA LYS A 122 6.68 -2.35 -12.78
C LYS A 122 6.01 -1.09 -13.34
N GLU A 123 4.77 -1.24 -13.81
CA GLU A 123 4.01 -0.20 -14.48
C GLU A 123 2.59 -0.12 -13.90
N GLN A 124 2.04 1.09 -13.93
CA GLN A 124 0.68 1.34 -13.49
C GLN A 124 -0.28 0.86 -14.58
N ASN A 125 -1.30 0.10 -14.20
CA ASN A 125 -2.36 -0.24 -15.13
C ASN A 125 -3.22 1.02 -15.38
N ILE A 126 -3.08 1.61 -16.56
CA ILE A 126 -3.83 2.78 -17.01
C ILE A 126 -4.72 2.34 -18.15
N GLU A 127 -6.02 2.44 -17.94
CA GLU A 127 -7.01 2.22 -18.99
C GLU A 127 -7.27 3.53 -19.74
N ASP A 128 -6.98 3.57 -21.05
CA ASP A 128 -7.31 4.74 -21.88
C ASP A 128 -8.82 4.74 -22.18
N ARG A 129 -9.53 5.70 -21.60
CA ARG A 129 -10.97 5.93 -21.81
C ARG A 129 -11.24 7.11 -22.74
N THR A 130 -10.26 7.53 -23.54
CA THR A 130 -10.41 8.62 -24.52
C THR A 130 -11.40 8.17 -25.61
N PRO A 131 -12.55 8.86 -25.77
CA PRO A 131 -13.52 8.49 -26.81
C PRO A 131 -12.87 8.47 -28.20
N GLY A 132 -13.05 7.37 -28.95
CA GLY A 132 -12.51 7.20 -30.29
C GLY A 132 -11.12 6.53 -30.39
N LYS A 133 -10.54 6.08 -29.26
CA LYS A 133 -9.26 5.35 -29.22
C LYS A 133 -9.34 3.94 -28.60
N GLU A 134 -10.54 3.37 -28.45
CA GLU A 134 -10.71 2.06 -27.81
C GLU A 134 -9.99 0.95 -28.59
N SER A 135 -8.82 0.54 -28.10
CA SER A 135 -8.20 -0.72 -28.48
C SER A 135 -8.95 -1.84 -27.79
N VAL A 136 -9.73 -2.58 -28.59
CA VAL A 136 -10.39 -3.83 -28.18
C VAL A 136 -9.31 -4.85 -27.79
N SER A 137 -9.05 -5.04 -26.50
CA SER A 137 -8.33 -6.21 -26.00
C SER A 137 -9.34 -7.23 -25.50
N SER A 138 -9.68 -8.19 -26.37
CA SER A 138 -10.38 -9.43 -26.02
C SER A 138 -9.48 -10.39 -25.26
#